data_AF-A0AAQ1MGE2-F1
#
_entry.id   AF-A0AAQ1MGE2-F1
#
_cell.length_a   1.000
_cell.length_b   1.000
_cell.length_c   1.000
_cell.angle_alpha   90.00
_cell.angle_beta   90.00
_cell.angle_gamma   90.00
#
_symmetry.space_group_name_H-M   'P 1'
#
loop_
_entity.id
_entity.type
_entity.pdbx_description
1 polymer ?
#
loop_
_entity_poly.entity_id
_entity_poly.type
_entity_poly.pdbx_seq_one_letter_code
_entity_poly.pdbx_strand_id
1 'polypeptide(L)'
;MTEKTNAGNGRGRPKGFTLVEVIVVLVILAVLAALLIPSMVGWIDKAHKRACEVSKAGLARDLQAEEIYQTGGGGKLTTSQLQELAQTSEFYCKQGGVYHVLRDGAGEIQVVCPLHDSAYTFDMSEVIRNLMANPGSEELKALFQSFTGAGKYIDSTSKQGTNREKLEGALKEAGFDLQAQGVQSWSFQGVGSGQFLLYWTTESLADYPVGSQVKVMRYNSRRGTYTAGYVTVQETQLEGKGEYYPVLGRGDASWSEFTDIPQSDADKQQFDAIYQVFGQMPAGAN
;
A
#
# COMPACT_ATOMS: atom_id res chain seq x y z
N MET A 1 -85.82 14.37 -51.73
CA MET A 1 -84.81 15.43 -51.96
C MET A 1 -84.05 15.63 -50.66
N THR A 2 -82.81 15.17 -50.59
CA THR A 2 -81.75 15.74 -49.74
C THR A 2 -80.42 15.18 -50.23
N GLU A 3 -79.75 16.02 -50.98
CA GLU A 3 -78.37 15.91 -51.44
C GLU A 3 -77.42 15.96 -50.24
N LYS A 4 -76.44 15.06 -50.16
CA LYS A 4 -75.28 15.22 -49.28
C LYS A 4 -74.02 15.16 -50.12
N THR A 5 -73.45 16.33 -50.31
CA THR A 5 -72.14 16.58 -50.90
C THR A 5 -71.00 16.31 -49.93
N ASN A 6 -69.94 15.71 -50.47
CA ASN A 6 -68.52 15.98 -50.24
C ASN A 6 -67.83 15.57 -48.92
N ALA A 7 -66.69 14.90 -49.03
CA ALA A 7 -65.42 15.40 -48.49
C ALA A 7 -64.24 14.51 -48.94
N GLY A 8 -63.27 15.13 -49.62
CA GLY A 8 -62.05 14.48 -50.09
C GLY A 8 -61.21 13.86 -48.97
N ASN A 9 -60.65 12.69 -49.26
CA ASN A 9 -59.76 11.94 -48.40
C ASN A 9 -58.40 12.65 -48.26
N GLY A 10 -58.26 13.51 -47.25
CA GLY A 10 -56.99 14.10 -46.84
C GLY A 10 -56.11 13.07 -46.12
N ARG A 11 -55.19 12.42 -46.84
CA ARG A 11 -54.15 11.57 -46.25
C ARG A 11 -53.24 12.43 -45.36
N GLY A 12 -53.45 12.38 -44.04
CA GLY A 12 -52.54 12.95 -43.05
C GLY A 12 -51.17 12.28 -43.15
N ARG A 13 -50.17 13.02 -43.62
CA ARG A 13 -48.77 12.56 -43.63
C ARG A 13 -48.34 12.38 -42.17
N PRO A 14 -47.77 11.22 -41.77
CA PRO A 14 -47.20 11.09 -40.44
C PRO A 14 -46.11 12.14 -40.29
N LYS A 15 -46.27 13.06 -39.34
CA LYS A 15 -45.26 14.06 -38.99
C LYS A 15 -44.07 13.29 -38.41
N GLY A 16 -43.03 13.10 -39.21
CA GLY A 16 -41.75 12.60 -38.72
C GLY A 16 -41.04 13.69 -37.90
N PHE A 17 -40.34 13.28 -36.85
CA PHE A 17 -39.46 14.16 -36.08
C PHE A 17 -38.47 14.85 -37.02
N THR A 18 -38.30 16.16 -36.86
CA THR A 18 -37.32 16.90 -37.67
C THR A 18 -35.91 16.65 -37.15
N LEU A 19 -34.91 16.68 -38.02
CA LEU A 19 -33.49 16.57 -37.64
C LEU A 19 -33.12 17.59 -36.55
N VAL A 20 -33.68 18.80 -36.66
CA VAL A 20 -33.47 19.89 -35.71
C VAL A 20 -34.00 19.52 -34.32
N GLU A 21 -35.20 18.95 -34.24
CA GLU A 21 -35.84 18.55 -32.99
C GLU A 21 -35.03 17.46 -32.26
N VAL A 22 -34.43 16.52 -33.00
CA VAL A 22 -33.54 15.51 -32.43
C VAL A 22 -32.23 16.12 -31.94
N ILE A 23 -31.61 17.03 -32.71
CA ILE A 23 -30.34 17.67 -32.31
C ILE A 23 -30.53 18.51 -31.03
N VAL A 24 -31.62 19.26 -30.93
CA VAL A 24 -31.92 20.06 -29.73
C VAL A 24 -32.02 19.17 -28.50
N VAL A 25 -32.71 18.02 -28.60
CA VAL A 25 -32.83 17.07 -27.49
C VAL A 25 -31.47 16.47 -27.13
N LEU A 26 -30.65 16.07 -28.10
CA LEU A 26 -29.31 15.52 -27.84
C LEU A 26 -28.39 16.54 -27.16
N VAL A 27 -28.47 17.82 -27.55
CA VAL A 27 -27.71 18.90 -26.91
C VAL A 27 -28.15 19.09 -25.46
N ILE A 28 -29.47 19.10 -25.19
CA ILE A 28 -29.99 19.20 -23.82
C ILE A 28 -29.53 18.00 -22.97
N LEU A 29 -29.62 16.78 -23.51
CA LEU A 29 -29.15 15.57 -22.82
C LEU A 29 -27.64 15.62 -22.53
N ALA A 30 -26.83 16.11 -23.48
CA ALA A 30 -25.38 16.24 -23.29
C ALA A 30 -25.04 17.23 -22.17
N VAL A 31 -25.71 18.39 -22.11
CA VAL A 31 -25.50 19.39 -21.06
C VAL A 31 -25.93 18.84 -19.69
N LEU A 32 -27.09 18.16 -19.61
CA LEU A 32 -27.55 17.54 -18.37
C LEU A 32 -26.60 16.44 -17.88
N ALA A 33 -26.15 15.57 -18.78
CA ALA A 33 -25.19 14.52 -18.46
C ALA A 33 -23.86 15.09 -17.95
N ALA A 34 -23.35 16.16 -18.57
CA ALA A 34 -22.11 16.81 -18.17
C ALA A 34 -22.15 17.36 -16.73
N LEU A 35 -23.31 17.85 -16.28
CA LEU A 35 -23.49 18.33 -14.90
C LEU A 35 -23.73 17.18 -13.91
N LEU A 36 -24.40 16.11 -14.35
CA LEU A 36 -24.78 14.97 -13.50
C LEU A 36 -23.64 13.99 -13.22
N ILE A 37 -22.86 13.62 -14.25
CA ILE A 37 -21.82 12.58 -14.16
C ILE A 37 -20.79 12.88 -13.05
N PRO A 38 -20.20 14.09 -12.91
CA PRO A 38 -19.22 14.37 -11.87
C PRO A 38 -19.77 14.16 -10.46
N SER A 39 -21.03 14.52 -10.24
CA SER A 39 -21.68 14.36 -8.92
C SER A 39 -21.92 12.89 -8.56
N MET A 40 -22.26 12.05 -9.55
CA MET A 40 -22.49 10.61 -9.35
C MET A 40 -21.20 9.82 -9.12
N VAL A 41 -20.11 10.14 -9.84
CA VAL A 41 -18.82 9.45 -9.67
C VAL A 41 -18.32 9.57 -8.22
N GLY A 42 -18.40 10.76 -7.61
CA GLY A 42 -18.02 10.95 -6.20
C GLY A 42 -18.91 10.22 -5.19
N TRP A 43 -20.11 9.78 -5.55
CA TRP A 43 -20.99 8.99 -4.68
C TRP A 43 -20.66 7.50 -4.75
N ILE A 44 -20.22 7.02 -5.92
CA ILE A 44 -19.76 5.65 -6.12
C ILE A 44 -18.54 5.38 -5.25
N ASP A 45 -17.55 6.28 -5.24
CA ASP A 45 -16.35 6.13 -4.40
C ASP A 45 -16.69 6.11 -2.91
N LYS A 46 -17.62 6.97 -2.48
CA LYS A 46 -18.15 6.95 -1.11
C LYS A 46 -18.86 5.64 -0.80
N ALA A 47 -19.67 5.12 -1.71
CA ALA A 47 -20.36 3.84 -1.53
C ALA A 47 -19.37 2.68 -1.42
N HIS A 48 -18.31 2.66 -2.23
CA HIS A 48 -17.23 1.67 -2.16
C HIS A 48 -16.51 1.74 -0.82
N LYS A 49 -16.12 2.95 -0.37
CA LYS A 49 -15.50 3.15 0.95
C LYS A 49 -16.40 2.69 2.09
N ARG A 50 -17.68 3.05 2.07
CA ARG A 50 -18.67 2.61 3.09
C ARG A 50 -18.86 1.10 3.09
N ALA A 51 -18.93 0.47 1.92
CA ALA A 51 -19.04 -0.98 1.82
C ALA A 51 -17.80 -1.68 2.40
N CYS A 52 -16.61 -1.11 2.15
CA CYS A 52 -15.37 -1.57 2.74
C CYS A 52 -15.38 -1.39 4.28
N GLU A 53 -15.77 -0.22 4.80
CA GLU A 53 -15.85 0.04 6.26
C GLU A 53 -16.73 -1.00 6.98
N VAL A 54 -17.90 -1.31 6.41
CA VAL A 54 -18.82 -2.32 6.98
C VAL A 54 -18.20 -3.71 6.96
N SER A 55 -17.58 -4.10 5.85
CA SER A 55 -16.96 -5.42 5.74
C SER A 55 -15.74 -5.56 6.65
N LYS A 56 -14.92 -4.51 6.82
CA LYS A 56 -13.82 -4.48 7.79
C LYS A 56 -14.31 -4.64 9.22
N ALA A 57 -15.38 -3.92 9.58
CA ALA A 57 -15.97 -4.02 10.91
C ALA A 57 -16.51 -5.43 11.18
N GLY A 58 -17.15 -6.06 10.18
CA GLY A 58 -17.55 -7.46 10.26
C GLY A 58 -16.37 -8.39 10.50
N LEU A 59 -15.31 -8.26 9.69
CA LEU A 59 -14.10 -9.06 9.83
C LEU A 59 -13.46 -8.89 11.21
N ALA A 60 -13.30 -7.66 11.70
CA ALA A 60 -12.71 -7.40 13.01
C ALA A 60 -13.48 -8.11 14.15
N ARG A 61 -14.81 -8.18 14.04
CA ARG A 61 -15.66 -8.84 15.04
C ARG A 61 -15.54 -10.36 14.96
N ASP A 62 -15.50 -10.92 13.76
CA ASP A 62 -15.26 -12.35 13.55
C ASP A 62 -13.91 -12.78 14.11
N LEU A 63 -12.84 -12.03 13.79
CA LEU A 63 -11.50 -12.30 14.29
C LEU A 63 -11.42 -12.22 15.81
N GLN A 64 -12.11 -11.23 16.41
CA GLN A 64 -12.17 -11.11 17.86
C GLN A 64 -12.90 -12.31 18.50
N ALA A 65 -13.95 -12.82 17.87
CA ALA A 65 -14.67 -13.99 18.36
C ALA A 65 -13.81 -15.26 18.25
N GLU A 66 -13.13 -15.44 17.12
CA GLU A 66 -12.25 -16.59 16.89
C GLU A 66 -11.05 -16.60 17.85
N GLU A 67 -10.47 -15.43 18.12
CA GLU A 67 -9.46 -15.28 19.17
C GLU A 67 -9.96 -15.77 20.52
N ILE A 68 -11.15 -15.34 20.95
CA ILE A 68 -11.71 -15.74 22.24
C ILE A 68 -11.92 -17.25 22.27
N TYR A 69 -12.41 -17.82 21.17
CA TYR A 69 -12.64 -19.26 21.04
C TYR A 69 -11.34 -20.07 21.15
N GLN A 70 -10.31 -19.71 20.38
CA GLN A 70 -9.04 -20.44 20.34
C GLN A 70 -8.21 -20.29 21.62
N THR A 71 -8.29 -19.12 22.27
CA THR A 71 -7.51 -18.82 23.48
C THR A 71 -8.26 -19.18 24.78
N GLY A 72 -9.53 -19.55 24.69
CA GLY A 72 -10.40 -19.73 25.87
C GLY A 72 -10.56 -18.44 26.70
N GLY A 73 -10.37 -17.28 26.06
CA GLY A 73 -10.35 -15.96 26.71
C GLY A 73 -9.04 -15.60 27.43
N GLY A 74 -8.01 -16.43 27.33
CA GLY A 74 -6.69 -16.21 27.94
C GLY A 74 -5.58 -16.02 26.91
N GLY A 75 -5.11 -14.79 26.72
CA GLY A 75 -4.06 -14.45 25.76
C GLY A 75 -4.59 -13.79 24.50
N LYS A 76 -3.71 -13.54 23.53
CA LYS A 76 -4.04 -12.93 22.23
C LYS A 76 -3.38 -13.73 21.12
N LEU A 77 -4.12 -14.02 20.06
CA LEU A 77 -3.58 -14.49 18.79
C LEU A 77 -2.63 -13.43 18.22
N THR A 78 -1.56 -13.90 17.59
CA THR A 78 -0.61 -13.05 16.89
C THR A 78 -1.27 -12.44 15.66
N THR A 79 -0.73 -11.32 15.18
CA THR A 79 -1.17 -10.68 13.93
C THR A 79 -1.16 -11.67 12.75
N SER A 80 -0.18 -12.57 12.69
CA SER A 80 -0.10 -13.59 11.63
C SER A 80 -1.24 -14.60 11.69
N GLN A 81 -1.58 -15.10 12.89
CA GLN A 81 -2.71 -16.02 13.08
C GLN A 81 -4.04 -15.35 12.70
N LEU A 82 -4.23 -14.08 13.10
CA LEU A 82 -5.41 -13.32 12.73
C LEU A 82 -5.48 -13.05 11.21
N GLN A 83 -4.34 -12.82 10.58
CA GLN A 83 -4.27 -12.61 9.13
C GLN A 83 -4.65 -13.89 8.36
N GLU A 84 -4.26 -15.08 8.84
CA GLU A 84 -4.65 -16.36 8.24
C GLU A 84 -6.15 -16.60 8.37
N LEU A 85 -6.73 -16.32 9.54
CA LEU A 85 -8.18 -16.37 9.76
C LEU A 85 -8.93 -15.38 8.86
N ALA A 86 -8.37 -14.19 8.62
CA ALA A 86 -8.97 -13.22 7.71
C ALA A 86 -9.00 -13.69 6.26
N GLN A 87 -8.05 -14.52 5.82
CA GLN A 87 -8.03 -15.06 4.46
C GLN A 87 -9.13 -16.09 4.20
N THR A 88 -9.64 -16.75 5.24
CA THR A 88 -10.72 -17.73 5.16
C THR A 88 -12.10 -17.15 5.52
N SER A 89 -12.14 -15.88 5.93
CA SER A 89 -13.38 -15.18 6.29
C SER A 89 -14.26 -14.90 5.08
N GLU A 90 -15.58 -14.80 5.32
CA GLU A 90 -16.54 -14.35 4.31
C GLU A 90 -16.48 -12.83 4.04
N PHE A 91 -15.79 -12.08 4.89
CA PHE A 91 -15.64 -10.63 4.73
C PHE A 91 -14.47 -10.30 3.80
N TYR A 92 -14.78 -9.71 2.64
CA TYR A 92 -13.78 -9.28 1.66
C TYR A 92 -14.10 -7.89 1.10
N CYS A 93 -13.08 -7.24 0.56
CA CYS A 93 -13.26 -5.96 -0.12
C CYS A 93 -13.92 -6.17 -1.49
N LYS A 94 -15.07 -5.52 -1.72
CA LYS A 94 -15.82 -5.64 -2.99
C LYS A 94 -15.08 -5.06 -4.21
N GLN A 95 -14.06 -4.23 -4.00
CA GLN A 95 -13.19 -3.71 -5.08
C GLN A 95 -11.92 -4.56 -5.28
N GLY A 96 -11.80 -5.71 -4.60
CA GLY A 96 -10.67 -6.62 -4.75
C GLY A 96 -9.45 -6.30 -3.87
N GLY A 97 -9.58 -5.39 -2.90
CA GLY A 97 -8.52 -5.09 -1.93
C GLY A 97 -8.32 -6.23 -0.93
N VAL A 98 -7.06 -6.56 -0.63
CA VAL A 98 -6.74 -7.53 0.44
C VAL A 98 -6.85 -6.82 1.79
N TYR A 99 -7.47 -7.47 2.77
CA TYR A 99 -7.50 -6.95 4.13
C TYR A 99 -6.23 -7.32 4.88
N HIS A 100 -5.66 -6.34 5.56
CA HIS A 100 -4.54 -6.49 6.45
C HIS A 100 -5.01 -6.37 7.89
N VAL A 101 -4.71 -7.37 8.69
CA VAL A 101 -5.01 -7.37 10.11
C VAL A 101 -3.78 -6.91 10.87
N LEU A 102 -3.97 -5.98 11.79
CA LEU A 102 -2.95 -5.39 12.64
C LEU A 102 -3.44 -5.38 14.09
N ARG A 103 -2.52 -5.09 15.01
CA ARG A 103 -2.87 -4.68 16.37
C ARG A 103 -2.31 -3.31 16.65
N ASP A 104 -3.07 -2.48 17.36
CA ASP A 104 -2.57 -1.19 17.83
C ASP A 104 -1.82 -1.30 19.17
N GLY A 105 -1.37 -0.16 19.68
CA GLY A 105 -0.64 -0.08 20.96
C GLY A 105 -1.46 -0.46 22.19
N ALA A 106 -2.80 -0.51 22.10
CA ALA A 106 -3.67 -1.08 23.14
C ALA A 106 -3.88 -2.59 22.94
N GLY A 107 -3.40 -3.11 21.81
CA GLY A 107 -3.55 -4.49 21.39
C GLY A 107 -4.96 -4.79 20.90
N GLU A 108 -5.70 -3.83 20.37
CA GLU A 108 -7.00 -4.06 19.71
C GLU A 108 -6.80 -4.52 18.26
N ILE A 109 -7.70 -5.35 17.74
CA ILE A 109 -7.63 -5.83 16.36
C ILE A 109 -8.05 -4.70 15.41
N GLN A 110 -7.18 -4.36 14.47
CA GLN A 110 -7.48 -3.44 13.39
C GLN A 110 -7.48 -4.16 12.05
N VAL A 111 -8.52 -3.94 11.26
CA VAL A 111 -8.56 -4.39 9.87
C VAL A 111 -8.35 -3.16 9.01
N VAL A 112 -7.50 -3.27 7.99
CA VAL A 112 -7.20 -2.18 7.07
C VAL A 112 -7.25 -2.67 5.62
N CYS A 113 -7.70 -1.81 4.71
CA CYS A 113 -7.83 -2.04 3.29
C CYS A 113 -7.00 -1.00 2.52
N PRO A 114 -5.97 -1.42 1.75
CA PRO A 114 -5.10 -0.50 0.99
C PRO A 114 -5.85 0.38 -0.02
N LEU A 115 -6.99 -0.09 -0.52
CA LEU A 115 -7.77 0.63 -1.54
C LEU A 115 -8.68 1.73 -0.97
N HIS A 116 -9.02 1.67 0.32
CA HIS A 116 -10.07 2.54 0.90
C HIS A 116 -9.63 3.29 2.15
N ASP A 117 -8.60 2.79 2.82
CA ASP A 117 -8.00 3.47 3.95
C ASP A 117 -6.83 4.30 3.45
N SER A 118 -7.06 5.60 3.33
CA SER A 118 -6.01 6.60 3.06
C SER A 118 -4.93 6.64 4.16
N ALA A 119 -5.17 5.95 5.28
CA ALA A 119 -4.27 5.80 6.41
C ALA A 119 -3.66 4.38 6.49
N TYR A 120 -3.90 3.49 5.52
CA TYR A 120 -3.14 2.25 5.46
C TYR A 120 -1.73 2.54 4.98
N THR A 121 -0.80 2.33 5.88
CA THR A 121 0.61 2.59 5.67
C THR A 121 1.34 1.30 6.02
N PHE A 122 2.15 0.79 5.10
CA PHE A 122 2.95 -0.40 5.36
C PHE A 122 4.17 -0.04 6.22
N ASP A 123 4.14 -0.34 7.51
CA ASP A 123 5.29 -0.13 8.42
C ASP A 123 6.18 -1.37 8.45
N MET A 124 7.17 -1.41 7.55
CA MET A 124 8.14 -2.51 7.49
C MET A 124 8.87 -2.73 8.82
N SER A 125 9.12 -1.68 9.59
CA SER A 125 9.89 -1.79 10.82
C SER A 125 9.09 -2.45 11.94
N GLU A 126 7.80 -2.14 12.06
CA GLU A 126 6.92 -2.76 13.05
C GLU A 126 6.70 -4.24 12.74
N VAL A 127 6.56 -4.58 11.45
CA VAL A 127 6.50 -5.97 11.00
C VAL A 127 7.75 -6.74 11.42
N ILE A 128 8.94 -6.16 11.16
CA ILE A 128 10.21 -6.79 11.52
C ILE A 128 10.35 -6.91 13.05
N ARG A 129 9.95 -5.90 13.83
CA ARG A 129 9.93 -5.97 15.30
C ARG A 129 9.06 -7.11 15.80
N ASN A 130 7.84 -7.23 15.27
CA ASN A 130 6.90 -8.29 15.65
C ASN A 130 7.41 -9.67 15.26
N LEU A 131 8.03 -9.80 14.07
CA LEU A 131 8.71 -11.01 13.66
C LEU A 131 9.85 -11.39 14.63
N MET A 132 10.66 -10.42 15.06
CA MET A 132 11.77 -10.65 16.00
C MET A 132 11.29 -10.97 17.42
N ALA A 133 10.09 -10.53 17.81
CA ALA A 133 9.50 -10.85 19.10
C ALA A 133 8.83 -12.24 19.12
N ASN A 134 8.52 -12.82 17.95
CA ASN A 134 7.81 -14.10 17.85
C ASN A 134 8.67 -15.28 18.38
N PRO A 135 8.21 -16.08 19.35
CA PRO A 135 8.95 -17.24 19.88
C PRO A 135 9.16 -18.40 18.89
N GLY A 136 8.59 -18.36 17.68
CA GLY A 136 8.83 -19.35 16.62
C GLY A 136 9.83 -18.95 15.53
N SER A 137 10.42 -17.75 15.58
CA SER A 137 11.20 -17.18 14.46
C SER A 137 12.72 -17.24 14.69
N GLU A 138 13.24 -18.24 15.40
CA GLU A 138 14.66 -18.31 15.79
C GLU A 138 15.63 -18.25 14.60
N GLU A 139 15.29 -18.89 13.47
CA GLU A 139 16.09 -18.80 12.24
C GLU A 139 16.12 -17.37 11.66
N LEU A 140 14.99 -16.67 11.72
CA LEU A 140 14.87 -15.28 11.27
C LEU A 140 15.59 -14.32 12.20
N LYS A 141 15.47 -14.51 13.52
CA LYS A 141 16.23 -13.72 14.50
C LYS A 141 17.72 -13.88 14.25
N ALA A 142 18.19 -15.12 14.06
CA ALA A 142 19.59 -15.40 13.75
C ALA A 142 20.02 -14.76 12.42
N LEU A 143 19.17 -14.82 11.39
CA LEU A 143 19.39 -14.15 10.11
C LEU A 143 19.57 -12.65 10.33
N PHE A 144 18.58 -11.97 10.90
CA PHE A 144 18.63 -10.53 11.17
C PHE A 144 19.87 -10.14 11.98
N GLN A 145 20.14 -10.84 13.08
CA GLN A 145 21.31 -10.57 13.92
C GLN A 145 22.63 -10.68 13.14
N SER A 146 22.76 -11.67 12.24
CA SER A 146 23.96 -11.82 11.40
C SER A 146 24.19 -10.64 10.44
N PHE A 147 23.14 -9.87 10.13
CA PHE A 147 23.18 -8.70 9.26
C PHE A 147 23.22 -7.36 9.99
N THR A 148 23.19 -7.34 11.33
CA THR A 148 23.33 -6.09 12.11
C THR A 148 24.77 -5.61 12.28
N GLY A 149 25.75 -6.43 11.90
CA GLY A 149 27.17 -6.04 11.89
C GLY A 149 27.44 -4.87 10.92
N ALA A 150 28.42 -4.02 11.24
CA ALA A 150 28.76 -2.89 10.39
C ALA A 150 29.16 -3.36 8.97
N GLY A 151 28.53 -2.77 7.95
CA GLY A 151 28.79 -3.10 6.54
C GLY A 151 28.15 -4.40 6.05
N LYS A 152 27.28 -5.03 6.86
CA LYS A 152 26.43 -6.15 6.42
C LYS A 152 25.13 -5.61 5.85
N TYR A 153 24.58 -6.28 4.84
CA TYR A 153 23.36 -5.82 4.19
C TYR A 153 22.58 -6.95 3.51
N ILE A 154 21.30 -6.73 3.31
CA ILE A 154 20.42 -7.52 2.46
C ILE A 154 19.66 -6.57 1.55
N ASP A 155 19.77 -6.76 0.24
CA ASP A 155 19.17 -5.89 -0.77
C ASP A 155 18.11 -6.67 -1.58
N SER A 156 16.93 -6.07 -1.73
CA SER A 156 15.81 -6.61 -2.53
C SER A 156 16.16 -6.95 -3.98
N THR A 157 17.05 -6.17 -4.56
CA THR A 157 17.51 -6.26 -5.95
C THR A 157 18.56 -7.35 -6.17
N SER A 158 19.08 -7.95 -5.09
CA SER A 158 20.00 -9.08 -5.22
C SER A 158 19.28 -10.25 -5.88
N LYS A 159 19.78 -10.67 -7.04
CA LYS A 159 19.22 -11.81 -7.81
C LYS A 159 19.69 -13.16 -7.31
N GLN A 160 20.59 -13.20 -6.33
CA GLN A 160 21.20 -14.42 -5.82
C GLN A 160 21.35 -14.37 -4.30
N GLY A 161 21.36 -15.56 -3.68
CA GLY A 161 21.45 -15.74 -2.23
C GLY A 161 20.09 -15.97 -1.57
N THR A 162 20.07 -16.81 -0.54
CA THR A 162 18.82 -17.21 0.13
C THR A 162 18.36 -16.22 1.18
N ASN A 163 19.18 -15.23 1.58
CA ASN A 163 18.84 -14.31 2.67
C ASN A 163 17.67 -13.36 2.31
N ARG A 164 17.62 -12.87 1.06
CA ARG A 164 16.48 -12.10 0.56
C ARG A 164 15.21 -12.95 0.61
N GLU A 165 15.26 -14.15 0.05
CA GLU A 165 14.12 -15.07 -0.03
C GLU A 165 13.64 -15.51 1.35
N LYS A 166 14.56 -15.77 2.29
CA LYS A 166 14.22 -16.07 3.69
C LYS A 166 13.52 -14.90 4.36
N LEU A 167 14.00 -13.67 4.14
CA LEU A 167 13.38 -12.49 4.71
C LEU A 167 11.98 -12.26 4.11
N GLU A 168 11.87 -12.26 2.79
CA GLU A 168 10.60 -12.05 2.09
C GLU A 168 9.59 -13.15 2.39
N GLY A 169 10.06 -14.41 2.44
CA GLY A 169 9.25 -15.56 2.83
C GLY A 169 8.69 -15.42 4.24
N ALA A 170 9.52 -15.03 5.20
CA ALA A 170 9.09 -14.80 6.57
C ALA A 170 8.11 -13.64 6.74
N LEU A 171 8.35 -12.55 6.01
CA LEU A 171 7.42 -11.42 5.99
C LEU A 171 6.08 -11.89 5.44
N LYS A 172 6.10 -12.68 4.36
CA LYS A 172 4.89 -13.24 3.75
C LYS A 172 4.16 -14.22 4.67
N GLU A 173 4.88 -15.11 5.36
CA GLU A 173 4.32 -16.00 6.39
C GLU A 173 3.72 -15.23 7.56
N ALA A 174 4.29 -14.07 7.90
CA ALA A 174 3.71 -13.16 8.89
C ALA A 174 2.52 -12.34 8.36
N GLY A 175 2.12 -12.54 7.09
CA GLY A 175 0.99 -11.84 6.48
C GLY A 175 1.36 -10.58 5.67
N PHE A 176 2.65 -10.35 5.44
CA PHE A 176 3.18 -9.14 4.82
C PHE A 176 3.92 -9.46 3.52
N ASP A 177 3.19 -9.50 2.41
CA ASP A 177 3.78 -9.61 1.07
C ASP A 177 4.22 -8.22 0.58
N LEU A 178 5.53 -7.94 0.64
CA LEU A 178 6.10 -6.63 0.28
C LEU A 178 5.66 -6.11 -1.10
N GLN A 179 5.57 -6.99 -2.09
CA GLN A 179 5.18 -6.60 -3.44
C GLN A 179 3.69 -6.26 -3.49
N ALA A 180 2.85 -7.02 -2.79
CA ALA A 180 1.43 -6.68 -2.65
C ALA A 180 1.23 -5.35 -1.90
N GLN A 181 2.19 -4.95 -1.05
CA GLN A 181 2.23 -3.65 -0.38
C GLN A 181 2.76 -2.51 -1.27
N GLY A 182 3.06 -2.79 -2.54
CA GLY A 182 3.61 -1.81 -3.48
C GLY A 182 5.08 -1.47 -3.22
N VAL A 183 5.76 -2.14 -2.29
CA VAL A 183 7.21 -1.97 -2.09
C VAL A 183 7.93 -2.66 -3.24
N GLN A 184 8.61 -1.86 -4.06
CA GLN A 184 9.35 -2.35 -5.22
C GLN A 184 10.83 -2.53 -4.93
N SER A 185 11.38 -1.79 -3.96
CA SER A 185 12.77 -1.91 -3.58
C SER A 185 12.99 -1.56 -2.11
N TRP A 186 13.86 -2.33 -1.45
CA TRP A 186 14.23 -2.17 -0.05
C TRP A 186 15.68 -2.62 0.19
N SER A 187 16.26 -2.14 1.30
CA SER A 187 17.61 -2.49 1.76
C SER A 187 17.65 -2.53 3.30
N PHE A 188 18.12 -3.64 3.85
CA PHE A 188 18.49 -3.77 5.25
C PHE A 188 19.99 -3.55 5.38
N GLN A 189 20.43 -2.59 6.19
CA GLN A 189 21.84 -2.22 6.31
C GLN A 189 22.27 -2.22 7.78
N GLY A 190 23.14 -3.15 8.16
CA GLY A 190 23.75 -3.21 9.49
C GLY A 190 24.74 -2.07 9.73
N VAL A 191 24.58 -1.40 10.86
CA VAL A 191 25.45 -0.28 11.27
C VAL A 191 26.29 -0.60 12.51
N GLY A 192 26.27 -1.87 12.96
CA GLY A 192 27.04 -2.36 14.10
C GLY A 192 26.26 -2.36 15.41
N SER A 193 26.79 -3.06 16.41
CA SER A 193 26.21 -3.15 17.76
C SER A 193 24.73 -3.59 17.80
N GLY A 194 24.35 -4.51 16.91
CA GLY A 194 22.96 -4.97 16.81
C GLY A 194 22.00 -3.98 16.16
N GLN A 195 22.51 -2.87 15.61
CA GLN A 195 21.70 -1.81 15.02
C GLN A 195 21.70 -1.89 13.49
N PHE A 196 20.63 -1.37 12.90
CA PHE A 196 20.44 -1.35 11.47
C PHE A 196 19.67 -0.11 11.01
N LEU A 197 19.83 0.19 9.73
CA LEU A 197 18.97 1.07 8.96
C LEU A 197 18.15 0.20 8.01
N LEU A 198 16.86 0.51 7.92
CA LEU A 198 15.96 -0.12 6.99
C LEU A 198 15.46 0.93 6.01
N TYR A 199 15.62 0.67 4.72
CA TYR A 199 15.13 1.53 3.66
C TYR A 199 14.12 0.80 2.80
N TRP A 200 13.04 1.46 2.40
CA TRP A 200 12.09 0.92 1.43
C TRP A 200 11.46 2.02 0.59
N THR A 201 11.03 1.65 -0.60
CA THR A 201 10.38 2.55 -1.54
C THR A 201 9.38 1.79 -2.41
N THR A 202 8.39 2.52 -2.90
CA THR A 202 7.44 2.05 -3.90
C THR A 202 7.98 2.17 -5.33
N GLU A 203 9.22 2.61 -5.48
CA GLU A 203 9.90 2.80 -6.77
C GLU A 203 10.87 1.65 -7.05
N SER A 204 10.96 1.21 -8.32
CA SER A 204 11.88 0.16 -8.73
C SER A 204 13.25 0.76 -9.02
N LEU A 205 14.31 0.26 -8.37
CA LEU A 205 15.68 0.72 -8.67
C LEU A 205 16.14 0.40 -10.10
N ALA A 206 15.46 -0.49 -10.81
CA ALA A 206 15.77 -0.76 -12.21
C ALA A 206 15.46 0.44 -13.12
N ASP A 207 14.58 1.35 -12.67
CA ASP A 207 14.17 2.53 -13.43
C ASP A 207 15.10 3.73 -13.20
N TYR A 208 16.06 3.59 -12.28
CA TYR A 208 16.95 4.66 -11.83
C TYR A 208 18.41 4.35 -12.21
N PRO A 209 19.06 5.20 -13.03
CA PRO A 209 20.48 5.10 -13.30
C PRO A 209 21.33 5.23 -12.03
N VAL A 210 22.49 4.56 -11.99
CA VAL A 210 23.47 4.73 -10.91
C VAL A 210 23.85 6.22 -10.81
N GLY A 211 23.82 6.75 -9.59
CA GLY A 211 24.08 8.17 -9.28
C GLY A 211 22.82 9.03 -9.14
N SER A 212 21.68 8.59 -9.68
CA SER A 212 20.40 9.28 -9.49
C SER A 212 19.89 9.15 -8.04
N GLN A 213 18.92 9.96 -7.68
CA GLN A 213 18.26 9.88 -6.39
C GLN A 213 16.92 9.16 -6.51
N VAL A 214 16.60 8.33 -5.52
CA VAL A 214 15.29 7.67 -5.38
C VAL A 214 14.69 8.09 -4.03
N LYS A 215 13.39 8.40 -3.99
CA LYS A 215 12.75 8.69 -2.70
C LYS A 215 12.56 7.40 -1.92
N VAL A 216 12.77 7.45 -0.61
CA VAL A 216 12.65 6.29 0.26
C VAL A 216 12.08 6.70 1.62
N MET A 217 11.44 5.73 2.26
CA MET A 217 11.27 5.69 3.71
C MET A 217 12.53 5.08 4.34
N ARG A 218 12.96 5.62 5.48
CA ARG A 218 14.05 5.06 6.29
C ARG A 218 13.61 4.90 7.74
N TYR A 219 13.90 3.76 8.34
CA TYR A 219 13.83 3.53 9.78
C TYR A 219 15.23 3.33 10.38
N ASN A 220 15.50 3.98 11.51
CA ASN A 220 16.74 3.87 12.26
C ASN A 220 16.50 3.13 13.58
N SER A 221 17.00 1.89 13.70
CA SER A 221 16.74 1.05 14.87
C SER A 221 17.31 1.63 16.17
N ARG A 222 18.41 2.37 16.08
CA ARG A 222 19.10 2.94 17.25
C ARG A 222 18.29 4.05 17.89
N ARG A 223 17.59 4.85 17.07
CA ARG A 223 16.80 5.99 17.53
C ARG A 223 15.30 5.69 17.62
N GLY A 224 14.86 4.57 17.04
CA GLY A 224 13.44 4.26 16.86
C GLY A 224 12.73 5.24 15.93
N THR A 225 13.47 5.89 15.02
CA THR A 225 12.93 7.01 14.22
C THR A 225 12.75 6.64 12.75
N TYR A 226 11.64 7.12 12.18
CA TYR A 226 11.34 7.16 10.77
C TYR A 226 11.77 8.50 10.15
N THR A 227 12.24 8.48 8.91
CA THR A 227 12.52 9.68 8.12
C THR A 227 12.24 9.41 6.64
N ALA A 228 11.66 10.37 5.94
CA ALA A 228 11.48 10.36 4.50
C ALA A 228 12.57 11.23 3.83
N GLY A 229 13.11 10.75 2.71
CA GLY A 229 14.24 11.41 2.06
C GLY A 229 14.68 10.70 0.79
N TYR A 230 15.78 11.16 0.23
CA TYR A 230 16.38 10.60 -0.97
C TYR A 230 17.61 9.77 -0.64
N VAL A 231 17.77 8.68 -1.37
CA VAL A 231 18.99 7.88 -1.38
C VAL A 231 19.56 7.86 -2.78
N THR A 232 20.88 8.00 -2.90
CA THR A 232 21.57 7.82 -4.18
C THR A 232 21.56 6.34 -4.58
N VAL A 233 21.14 6.04 -5.81
CA VAL A 233 21.23 4.70 -6.38
C VAL A 233 22.68 4.37 -6.68
N GLN A 234 23.15 3.24 -6.18
CA GLN A 234 24.51 2.74 -6.39
C GLN A 234 24.45 1.37 -7.06
N GLU A 235 25.62 0.81 -7.39
CA GLU A 235 25.74 -0.59 -7.78
C GLU A 235 26.69 -1.30 -6.83
N THR A 236 26.44 -2.60 -6.62
CA THR A 236 27.35 -3.46 -5.87
C THR A 236 27.56 -4.75 -6.65
N GLN A 237 28.72 -5.36 -6.46
CA GLN A 237 29.07 -6.62 -7.10
C GLN A 237 28.51 -7.80 -6.30
N LEU A 238 27.96 -8.79 -6.99
CA LEU A 238 27.63 -10.09 -6.41
C LEU A 238 28.93 -10.82 -6.03
N GLU A 239 29.00 -11.31 -4.78
CA GLU A 239 30.18 -12.01 -4.27
C GLU A 239 30.59 -13.15 -5.22
N GLY A 240 31.82 -13.05 -5.74
CA GLY A 240 32.47 -14.11 -6.52
C GLY A 240 32.01 -14.28 -7.98
N LYS A 241 31.19 -13.39 -8.54
CA LYS A 241 30.61 -13.60 -9.89
C LYS A 241 30.75 -12.49 -10.92
N GLY A 242 31.29 -11.32 -10.58
CA GLY A 242 31.50 -10.26 -11.58
C GLY A 242 30.22 -9.49 -11.99
N GLU A 243 29.04 -9.97 -11.59
CA GLU A 243 27.75 -9.36 -11.90
C GLU A 243 27.44 -8.19 -10.94
N TYR A 244 26.94 -7.09 -11.49
CA TYR A 244 26.54 -5.90 -10.73
C TYR A 244 25.02 -5.79 -10.67
N TYR A 245 24.51 -5.24 -9.58
CA TYR A 245 23.09 -4.96 -9.40
C TYR A 245 22.88 -3.61 -8.69
N PRO A 246 21.77 -2.90 -9.00
CA PRO A 246 21.49 -1.62 -8.39
C PRO A 246 21.10 -1.79 -6.92
N VAL A 247 21.54 -0.89 -6.06
CA VAL A 247 21.25 -0.90 -4.62
C VAL A 247 20.96 0.50 -4.12
N LEU A 248 20.27 0.58 -2.99
CA LEU A 248 20.19 1.82 -2.21
C LEU A 248 21.57 2.12 -1.63
N GLY A 249 22.06 3.33 -1.90
CA GLY A 249 23.37 3.77 -1.44
C GLY A 249 23.53 3.67 0.08
N ARG A 250 24.78 3.46 0.49
CA ARG A 250 25.15 3.16 1.87
C ARG A 250 25.84 4.36 2.52
N GLY A 251 25.63 4.51 3.82
CA GLY A 251 26.25 5.57 4.63
C GLY A 251 25.65 6.97 4.42
N ASP A 252 26.05 7.90 5.27
CA ASP A 252 25.45 9.24 5.35
C ASP A 252 25.62 10.07 4.08
N ALA A 253 26.70 9.85 3.31
CA ALA A 253 26.94 10.55 2.05
C ALA A 253 25.94 10.20 0.95
N SER A 254 25.27 9.04 1.06
CA SER A 254 24.26 8.59 0.11
C SER A 254 22.84 9.02 0.49
N TRP A 255 22.66 9.67 1.64
CA TRP A 255 21.36 10.02 2.21
C TRP A 255 21.13 11.54 2.24
N SER A 256 19.92 11.97 1.89
CA SER A 256 19.45 13.34 2.07
C SER A 256 18.03 13.32 2.64
N GLU A 257 17.80 13.95 3.79
CA GLU A 257 16.45 14.06 4.36
C GLU A 257 15.63 15.08 3.58
N PHE A 258 14.35 14.81 3.32
CA PHE A 258 13.48 15.75 2.64
C PHE A 258 13.06 16.88 3.59
N THR A 259 13.34 18.13 3.21
CA THR A 259 13.17 19.29 4.10
C THR A 259 12.02 20.22 3.73
N ASP A 260 11.38 20.05 2.58
CA ASP A 260 10.30 20.96 2.15
C ASP A 260 9.04 20.80 3.03
N ILE A 261 8.86 19.62 3.63
CA ILE A 261 7.88 19.37 4.68
C ILE A 261 8.66 19.04 5.97
N PRO A 262 8.48 19.81 7.06
CA PRO A 262 9.16 19.56 8.32
C PRO A 262 8.87 18.15 8.88
N GLN A 263 9.91 17.47 9.34
CA GLN A 263 9.83 16.19 10.05
C GLN A 263 10.33 16.41 11.48
N SER A 264 9.43 16.77 12.42
CA SER A 264 9.84 17.05 13.80
C SER A 264 10.31 15.78 14.54
N ASP A 265 11.01 15.93 15.65
CA ASP A 265 11.42 14.76 16.46
C ASP A 265 10.22 13.92 16.93
N ALA A 266 9.06 14.54 17.15
CA ALA A 266 7.82 13.84 17.49
C ALA A 266 7.26 13.08 16.28
N ASP A 267 7.24 13.71 15.09
CA ASP A 267 6.79 13.07 13.85
C ASP A 267 7.68 11.88 13.50
N LYS A 268 8.99 12.01 13.70
CA LYS A 268 9.95 10.95 13.44
C LYS A 268 9.72 9.71 14.31
N GLN A 269 8.96 9.78 15.41
CA GLN A 269 8.55 8.62 16.20
C GLN A 269 7.25 7.97 15.69
N GLN A 270 6.57 8.60 14.73
CA GLN A 270 5.29 8.18 14.19
C GLN A 270 5.43 7.83 12.71
N PHE A 271 5.29 6.55 12.40
CA PHE A 271 5.39 6.07 11.02
C PHE A 271 4.42 6.80 10.08
N ASP A 272 3.15 6.95 10.48
CA ASP A 272 2.12 7.61 9.67
C ASP A 272 2.48 9.05 9.31
N ALA A 273 3.02 9.80 10.26
CA ALA A 273 3.41 11.20 10.04
C ALA A 273 4.47 11.30 8.93
N ILE A 274 5.48 10.44 8.98
CA ILE A 274 6.56 10.42 8.00
C ILE A 274 6.11 9.82 6.67
N TYR A 275 5.20 8.85 6.69
CA TYR A 275 4.64 8.29 5.46
C TYR A 275 3.83 9.32 4.67
N GLN A 276 3.10 10.22 5.35
CA GLN A 276 2.43 11.35 4.69
C GLN A 276 3.42 12.31 4.01
N VAL A 277 4.60 12.50 4.60
CA VAL A 277 5.69 13.27 3.96
C VAL A 277 6.18 12.54 2.71
N PHE A 278 6.50 11.25 2.82
CA PHE A 278 6.93 10.42 1.70
C PHE A 278 5.94 10.39 0.52
N GLY A 279 4.64 10.32 0.82
CA GLY A 279 3.58 10.37 -0.20
C GLY A 279 3.53 11.69 -0.98
N GLN A 280 3.98 12.80 -0.37
CA GLN A 280 4.02 14.13 -0.99
C GLN A 280 5.35 14.44 -1.67
N MET A 281 6.39 13.64 -1.44
CA MET A 281 7.68 13.82 -2.09
C MET A 281 7.56 13.60 -3.60
N PRO A 282 8.20 14.47 -4.42
CA PRO A 282 8.32 14.22 -5.84
C PRO A 282 9.11 12.92 -6.08
N ALA A 283 8.92 12.32 -7.26
CA ALA A 283 9.75 11.20 -7.69
C ALA A 283 11.23 11.60 -7.70
N GLY A 284 12.09 10.62 -7.53
CA GLY A 284 13.54 10.81 -7.56
C GLY A 284 14.01 11.50 -8.84
N ALA A 285 15.01 12.38 -8.73
CA ALA A 285 15.58 13.09 -9.88
C ALA A 285 16.85 12.41 -10.41
N ASN A 286 17.06 12.51 -11.73
CA ASN A 286 18.31 12.19 -12.41
C ASN A 286 19.32 13.32 -12.31
#